data_AF-A0A530QP32-F1
#
_entry.id   AF-A0A530QP32-F1
#
_cell.length_a   1.000
_cell.length_b   1.000
_cell.length_c   1.000
_cell.angle_alpha   90.00
_cell.angle_beta   90.00
_cell.angle_gamma   90.00
#
_symmetry.space_group_name_H-M   'P 1'
#
loop_
_entity.id
_entity.type
_entity.pdbx_description
1 polymer ?
#
loop_
_entity_poly.entity_id
_entity_poly.type
_entity_poly.pdbx_seq_one_letter_code
_entity_poly.pdbx_strand_id
1 'polypeptide(L)'
;DAEAKVASYRAQSDLLMGGNNSVLATQQLSELSSELSRVRANRASAEATADSVRRALQNGGSLDAVPEVLSSELIQRLRERQVELKTNIADLSTSLLDNHPRIRALRSQLADLDRQIRNEAEKIMKGLMTQAQTAQARENQLVADVNTLKAASARAGDQQVELDALQREATAQRQLLESYLTRYR
;
A
#
# COMPACT_ATOMS: atom_id res chain seq x y z
N ASP A 1 -1.44 8.75 -51.69
CA ASP A 1 -2.65 8.49 -50.90
C ASP A 1 -2.45 7.67 -49.64
N ALA A 2 -1.90 6.45 -49.67
CA ALA A 2 -1.80 5.63 -48.45
C ALA A 2 -0.94 6.24 -47.32
N GLU A 3 0.17 6.91 -47.66
CA GLU A 3 0.98 7.63 -46.65
C GLU A 3 0.25 8.83 -46.03
N ALA A 4 -0.55 9.54 -46.82
CA ALA A 4 -1.39 10.63 -46.34
C ALA A 4 -2.49 10.12 -45.42
N LYS A 5 -3.07 8.94 -45.71
CA LYS A 5 -4.03 8.27 -44.82
C LYS A 5 -3.40 7.92 -43.47
N VAL A 6 -2.20 7.35 -43.46
CA VAL A 6 -1.45 7.06 -42.21
C VAL A 6 -1.19 8.35 -41.42
N ALA A 7 -0.73 9.42 -42.07
CA ALA A 7 -0.46 10.69 -41.41
C ALA A 7 -1.75 11.34 -40.86
N SER A 8 -2.85 11.30 -41.61
CA SER A 8 -4.15 11.80 -41.15
C SER A 8 -4.71 10.99 -39.98
N TYR A 9 -4.55 9.66 -40.03
CA TYR A 9 -4.99 8.77 -38.96
C TYR A 9 -4.18 9.01 -37.69
N ARG A 10 -2.86 9.17 -37.79
CA ARG A 10 -2.01 9.57 -36.65
C ARG A 10 -2.36 10.94 -36.07
N ALA A 11 -2.83 11.87 -36.90
CA ALA A 11 -3.23 13.20 -36.44
C ALA A 11 -4.63 13.21 -35.80
N GLN A 12 -5.51 12.27 -36.18
CA GLN A 12 -6.85 12.11 -35.63
C GLN A 12 -6.91 11.18 -34.44
N SER A 13 -6.03 10.17 -34.39
CA SER A 13 -5.91 9.28 -33.25
C SER A 13 -5.13 10.01 -32.15
N ASP A 14 -5.74 10.14 -30.98
CA ASP A 14 -5.10 10.72 -29.78
C ASP A 14 -4.10 9.72 -29.14
N LEU A 15 -3.37 8.99 -30.00
CA LEU A 15 -2.38 8.00 -29.63
C LEU A 15 -1.11 8.71 -29.14
N LEU A 16 -1.11 9.08 -27.87
CA LEU A 16 0.09 9.53 -27.18
C LEU A 16 1.04 8.33 -27.03
N MET A 17 2.05 8.28 -27.90
CA MET A 17 3.13 7.29 -27.82
C MET A 17 4.13 7.71 -26.74
N GLY A 18 4.43 6.80 -25.81
CA GLY A 18 5.53 6.96 -24.85
C GLY A 18 6.90 6.69 -25.49
N GLY A 19 7.98 6.97 -24.75
CA GLY A 19 9.36 6.86 -25.25
C GLY A 19 9.81 5.48 -25.75
N ASN A 20 9.05 4.42 -25.46
CA ASN A 20 9.36 3.03 -25.85
C ASN A 20 8.47 2.47 -26.98
N ASN A 21 7.83 3.33 -27.77
CA ASN A 21 6.87 2.91 -28.81
C ASN A 21 5.68 2.10 -28.25
N SER A 22 5.41 2.21 -26.95
CA SER A 22 4.21 1.73 -26.29
C SER A 22 3.24 2.88 -26.11
N VAL A 23 1.94 2.58 -26.14
CA VAL A 23 0.89 3.54 -25.82
C VAL A 23 1.11 4.01 -24.38
N LEU A 24 1.16 5.33 -24.14
CA LEU A 24 1.37 5.91 -22.81
C LEU A 24 0.44 5.29 -21.74
N ALA A 25 -0.80 5.00 -22.10
CA ALA A 25 -1.80 4.38 -21.24
C ALA A 25 -1.36 2.99 -20.72
N THR A 26 -0.65 2.19 -21.53
CA THR A 26 -0.15 0.86 -21.10
C THR A 26 0.99 0.96 -20.08
N GLN A 27 1.86 1.96 -20.23
CA GLN A 27 2.95 2.22 -19.28
C GLN A 27 2.39 2.69 -17.93
N GLN A 28 1.48 3.67 -17.96
CA GLN A 28 0.79 4.17 -16.77
C GLN A 28 -0.01 3.06 -16.06
N LEU A 29 -0.58 2.11 -16.80
CA LEU A 29 -1.33 0.98 -16.22
C LEU A 29 -0.41 0.03 -15.45
N SER A 30 0.80 -0.23 -15.96
CA SER A 30 1.81 -1.02 -15.28
C SER A 30 2.25 -0.35 -13.96
N GLU A 31 2.49 0.96 -14.01
CA GLU A 31 2.87 1.77 -12.83
C GLU A 31 1.78 1.77 -11.76
N LEU A 32 0.52 2.05 -12.14
CA LEU A 32 -0.62 2.00 -11.23
C LEU A 32 -0.86 0.60 -10.67
N SER A 33 -0.63 -0.45 -11.45
CA SER A 33 -0.76 -1.84 -10.97
C SER A 33 0.28 -2.17 -9.91
N SER A 34 1.52 -1.72 -10.09
CA SER A 34 2.59 -1.84 -9.11
C SER A 34 2.26 -1.06 -7.83
N GLU A 35 1.78 0.17 -7.97
CA GLU A 35 1.35 0.98 -6.82
C GLU A 35 0.18 0.36 -6.07
N LEU A 36 -0.83 -0.15 -6.79
CA LEU A 36 -1.98 -0.86 -6.21
C LEU A 36 -1.53 -2.09 -5.40
N SER A 37 -0.59 -2.88 -5.93
CA SER A 37 -0.01 -4.01 -5.19
C SER A 37 0.65 -3.57 -3.89
N ARG A 38 1.42 -2.48 -3.94
CA ARG A 38 2.06 -1.89 -2.75
C ARG A 38 1.05 -1.38 -1.73
N VAL A 39 0.00 -0.68 -2.17
CA VAL A 39 -1.06 -0.18 -1.28
C VAL A 39 -1.82 -1.32 -0.62
N ARG A 40 -2.12 -2.39 -1.37
CA ARG A 40 -2.74 -3.61 -0.83
C ARG A 40 -1.86 -4.29 0.23
N ALA A 41 -0.56 -4.43 -0.05
CA ALA A 41 0.37 -5.00 0.92
C ALA A 41 0.43 -4.15 2.21
N ASN A 42 0.50 -2.83 2.07
CA ASN A 42 0.49 -1.91 3.22
C ASN A 42 -0.81 -2.00 4.02
N ARG A 43 -1.98 -2.10 3.35
CA ARG A 43 -3.27 -2.28 4.01
C ARG A 43 -3.31 -3.59 4.79
N ALA A 44 -2.97 -4.69 4.13
CA ALA A 44 -2.98 -6.02 4.74
C ALA A 44 -2.04 -6.09 5.95
N SER A 45 -0.86 -5.46 5.86
CA SER A 45 0.07 -5.37 6.99
C SER A 45 -0.53 -4.57 8.15
N ALA A 46 -1.12 -3.40 7.90
CA ALA A 46 -1.73 -2.58 8.95
C ALA A 46 -2.92 -3.28 9.62
N GLU A 47 -3.76 -3.97 8.83
CA GLU A 47 -4.87 -4.79 9.32
C GLU A 47 -4.36 -5.96 10.19
N ALA A 48 -3.36 -6.70 9.72
CA ALA A 48 -2.78 -7.83 10.46
C ALA A 48 -2.16 -7.39 11.79
N THR A 49 -1.46 -6.26 11.81
CA THR A 49 -0.90 -5.69 13.05
C THR A 49 -2.00 -5.25 13.99
N ALA A 50 -3.03 -4.54 13.50
CA ALA A 50 -4.17 -4.11 14.33
C ALA A 50 -4.90 -5.31 14.95
N ASP A 51 -5.11 -6.38 14.19
CA ASP A 51 -5.73 -7.61 14.67
C ASP A 51 -4.86 -8.33 15.69
N SER A 52 -3.54 -8.32 15.51
CA SER A 52 -2.59 -8.88 16.48
C SER A 52 -2.64 -8.13 17.82
N VAL A 53 -2.69 -6.80 17.78
CA VAL A 53 -2.87 -5.97 18.99
C VAL A 53 -4.23 -6.25 19.63
N ARG A 54 -5.31 -6.34 18.85
CA ARG A 54 -6.64 -6.66 19.35
C ARG A 54 -6.67 -8.00 20.08
N ARG A 55 -6.07 -9.05 19.50
CA ARG A 55 -5.98 -10.38 20.12
C ARG A 55 -5.16 -10.35 21.41
N ALA A 56 -4.04 -9.61 21.43
CA ALA A 56 -3.22 -9.45 22.63
C ALA A 56 -4.02 -8.78 23.77
N LEU A 57 -4.78 -7.72 23.45
CA LEU A 57 -5.65 -7.03 24.40
C LEU A 57 -6.80 -7.91 24.92
N GLN A 58 -7.46 -8.66 24.05
CA GLN A 58 -8.63 -9.50 24.40
C GLN A 58 -8.25 -10.74 25.23
N ASN A 59 -7.16 -11.41 24.88
CA ASN A 59 -6.76 -12.65 25.55
C ASN A 59 -6.02 -12.40 26.87
N GLY A 60 -5.83 -11.13 27.28
CA GLY A 60 -4.90 -10.77 28.34
C GLY A 60 -3.47 -11.23 28.05
N GLY A 61 -3.16 -11.49 26.78
CA GLY A 61 -1.86 -11.96 26.33
C GLY A 61 -0.80 -10.87 26.48
N SER A 62 0.47 -11.26 26.47
CA SER A 62 1.51 -10.25 26.59
C SER A 62 1.53 -9.36 25.36
N LEU A 63 1.37 -8.06 25.58
CA LEU A 63 1.60 -7.01 24.58
C LEU A 63 3.04 -7.01 24.04
N ASP A 64 3.93 -7.78 24.66
CA ASP A 64 5.33 -7.93 24.29
C ASP A 64 5.53 -8.73 22.98
N ALA A 65 4.48 -9.37 22.46
CA ALA A 65 4.55 -10.10 21.19
C ALA A 65 4.25 -9.20 19.97
N VAL A 66 3.89 -7.92 20.15
CA VAL A 66 3.53 -7.01 19.05
C VAL A 66 4.64 -5.97 18.83
N PRO A 67 5.38 -6.02 17.70
CA PRO A 67 6.46 -5.09 17.39
C PRO A 67 6.05 -3.61 17.42
N GLU A 68 4.89 -3.26 16.86
CA GLU A 68 4.39 -1.87 16.86
C GLU A 68 4.13 -1.32 18.27
N VAL A 69 3.71 -2.18 19.21
CA VAL A 69 3.54 -1.77 20.62
C VAL A 69 4.91 -1.64 21.29
N LEU A 70 5.83 -2.57 21.02
CA LEU A 70 7.20 -2.51 21.54
C LEU A 70 7.97 -1.29 21.05
N SER A 71 7.73 -0.82 19.83
CA SER A 71 8.40 0.36 19.26
C SER A 71 7.88 1.69 19.82
N SER A 72 6.76 1.70 20.55
CA SER A 72 6.24 2.90 21.17
C SER A 72 7.08 3.31 22.38
N GLU A 73 7.81 4.42 22.25
CA GLU A 73 8.65 4.98 23.32
C GLU A 73 7.85 5.23 24.61
N LEU A 74 6.58 5.65 24.50
CA LEU A 74 5.71 5.83 25.66
C LEU A 74 5.43 4.50 26.37
N ILE A 75 5.17 3.43 25.62
CA ILE A 75 4.95 2.10 26.22
C ILE A 75 6.24 1.57 26.85
N GLN A 76 7.40 1.79 26.21
CA GLN A 76 8.70 1.43 26.78
C GLN A 76 8.91 2.11 28.15
N ARG A 77 8.70 3.43 28.24
CA ARG A 77 8.81 4.17 29.51
C ARG A 77 7.81 3.68 30.57
N LEU A 78 6.57 3.36 30.18
CA LEU A 78 5.57 2.80 31.09
C LEU A 78 5.98 1.40 31.58
N ARG A 79 6.60 0.58 30.73
CA ARG A 79 7.11 -0.74 31.07
C ARG A 79 8.32 -0.69 32.00
N GLU A 80 9.25 0.24 31.79
CA GLU A 80 10.37 0.46 32.69
C GLU A 80 9.87 0.77 34.11
N ARG A 81 8.93 1.71 34.23
CA ARG A 81 8.29 2.03 35.52
C ARG A 81 7.53 0.84 36.13
N GLN A 82 6.96 -0.03 35.29
CA GLN A 82 6.27 -1.25 35.73
C GLN A 82 7.27 -2.23 36.35
N VAL A 83 8.42 -2.41 35.71
CA VAL A 83 9.50 -3.27 36.22
C VAL A 83 10.05 -2.71 37.53
N GLU A 84 10.30 -1.40 37.61
CA GLU A 84 10.74 -0.75 38.85
C GLU A 84 9.76 -0.96 40.01
N LEU A 85 8.45 -0.78 39.77
CA LEU A 85 7.43 -1.02 40.81
C LEU A 85 7.37 -2.49 41.23
N LYS A 86 7.53 -3.43 40.29
CA LYS A 86 7.57 -4.87 40.60
C LYS A 86 8.78 -5.23 41.45
N THR A 87 9.96 -4.69 41.13
CA THR A 87 11.18 -4.87 41.94
C THR A 87 10.98 -4.31 43.34
N ASN A 88 10.47 -3.09 43.47
CA ASN A 88 10.18 -2.48 44.77
C ASN A 88 9.17 -3.30 45.60
N ILE A 89 8.15 -3.88 44.97
CA ILE A 89 7.21 -4.79 45.64
C ILE A 89 7.94 -6.06 46.11
N ALA A 90 8.75 -6.68 45.25
CA ALA A 90 9.50 -7.89 45.59
C ALA A 90 10.45 -7.66 46.77
N ASP A 91 11.19 -6.55 46.78
CA ASP A 91 12.11 -6.19 47.85
C ASP A 91 11.36 -5.98 49.17
N LEU A 92 10.25 -5.23 49.16
CA LEU A 92 9.44 -5.00 50.36
C LEU A 92 8.74 -6.27 50.84
N SER A 93 8.36 -7.18 49.94
CA SER A 93 7.77 -8.47 50.28
C SER A 93 8.73 -9.41 51.01
N THR A 94 10.04 -9.15 51.00
CA THR A 94 11.01 -9.92 51.82
C THR A 94 10.92 -9.60 53.32
N SER A 95 10.45 -8.39 53.66
CA SER A 95 10.44 -7.87 55.04
C SER A 95 9.04 -7.55 55.57
N LEU A 96 8.08 -7.28 54.68
CA LEU A 96 6.71 -6.90 55.00
C LEU A 96 5.72 -7.94 54.46
N LEU A 97 4.69 -8.24 55.25
CA LEU A 97 3.59 -9.11 54.83
C LEU A 97 2.75 -8.43 53.74
N ASP A 98 2.15 -9.25 52.87
CA ASP A 98 1.31 -8.83 51.73
C ASP A 98 0.20 -7.80 52.05
N ASN A 99 -0.33 -7.82 53.28
CA ASN A 99 -1.39 -6.90 53.72
C ASN A 99 -0.90 -5.52 54.19
N HIS A 100 0.41 -5.26 54.16
CA HIS A 100 0.97 -4.00 54.60
C HIS A 100 0.46 -2.82 53.73
N PRO A 101 0.05 -1.67 54.31
CA PRO A 101 -0.51 -0.54 53.56
C PRO A 101 0.38 -0.07 52.41
N ARG A 102 1.71 -0.11 52.59
CA ARG A 102 2.69 0.26 51.56
C ARG A 102 2.68 -0.68 50.36
N ILE A 103 2.61 -2.00 50.59
CA ILE A 103 2.53 -3.01 49.52
C ILE A 103 1.21 -2.85 48.76
N ARG A 104 0.10 -2.64 49.47
CA ARG A 104 -1.21 -2.38 48.84
C ARG A 104 -1.19 -1.14 47.94
N ALA A 105 -0.57 -0.05 48.41
CA ALA A 105 -0.42 1.17 47.62
C ALA A 105 0.40 0.93 46.34
N LEU A 106 1.53 0.21 46.43
CA LEU A 106 2.37 -0.12 45.26
C LEU A 106 1.65 -1.06 44.28
N ARG A 107 0.91 -2.07 44.78
CA ARG A 107 0.08 -2.95 43.94
C ARG A 107 -1.04 -2.16 43.23
N SER A 108 -1.63 -1.17 43.88
CA SER A 108 -2.60 -0.26 43.24
C SER A 108 -1.94 0.55 42.12
N GLN A 109 -0.75 1.13 42.37
CA GLN A 109 0.00 1.87 41.35
C GLN A 109 0.37 0.98 40.16
N LEU A 110 0.75 -0.28 40.42
CA LEU A 110 1.03 -1.26 39.37
C LEU A 110 -0.22 -1.54 38.53
N ALA A 111 -1.38 -1.76 39.15
CA ALA A 111 -2.64 -1.95 38.45
C ALA A 111 -3.07 -0.72 37.63
N ASP A 112 -2.81 0.49 38.14
CA ASP A 112 -3.06 1.73 37.41
C ASP A 112 -2.17 1.83 36.17
N LEU A 113 -0.90 1.48 36.30
CA LEU A 113 0.07 1.48 35.22
C LEU A 113 -0.27 0.43 34.14
N ASP A 114 -0.70 -0.76 34.56
CA ASP A 114 -1.20 -1.80 33.64
C ASP A 114 -2.40 -1.32 32.82
N ARG A 115 -3.32 -0.58 33.45
CA ARG A 115 -4.44 0.05 32.74
C ARG A 115 -3.97 1.12 31.76
N GLN A 116 -2.98 1.95 32.14
CA GLN A 116 -2.41 2.96 31.24
C GLN A 116 -1.75 2.32 30.01
N ILE A 117 -0.98 1.24 30.20
CA ILE A 117 -0.35 0.50 29.09
C ILE A 117 -1.41 -0.05 28.13
N ARG A 118 -2.48 -0.66 28.66
CA ARG A 118 -3.59 -1.17 27.83
C ARG A 118 -4.29 -0.07 27.06
N ASN A 119 -4.59 1.06 27.71
CA ASN A 119 -5.21 2.20 27.05
C ASN A 119 -4.32 2.75 25.92
N GLU A 120 -3.00 2.77 26.12
CA GLU A 120 -2.07 3.25 25.09
C GLU A 120 -1.98 2.25 23.91
N ALA A 121 -1.94 0.95 24.20
CA ALA A 121 -2.00 -0.08 23.17
C ALA A 121 -3.32 -0.03 22.37
N GLU A 122 -4.45 0.28 23.00
CA GLU A 122 -5.73 0.52 22.31
C GLU A 122 -5.68 1.72 21.38
N LYS A 123 -5.00 2.81 21.77
CA LYS A 123 -4.82 3.98 20.89
C LYS A 123 -3.97 3.62 19.67
N ILE A 124 -2.89 2.87 19.87
CA ILE A 124 -2.05 2.37 18.76
C ILE A 124 -2.88 1.52 17.81
N MET A 125 -3.67 0.57 18.34
CA MET A 125 -4.59 -0.24 17.54
C MET A 125 -5.55 0.63 16.72
N LYS A 126 -6.17 1.64 17.32
CA LYS A 126 -7.06 2.58 16.61
C LYS A 126 -6.32 3.35 15.51
N GLY A 127 -5.07 3.76 15.76
CA GLY A 127 -4.20 4.39 14.77
C GLY A 127 -3.95 3.47 13.58
N LEU A 128 -3.60 2.21 13.82
CA LEU A 128 -3.38 1.20 12.77
C LEU A 128 -4.65 0.91 11.98
N MET A 129 -5.81 0.83 12.63
CA MET A 129 -7.11 0.70 11.94
C MET A 129 -7.40 1.90 11.03
N THR A 130 -7.08 3.12 11.49
CA THR A 130 -7.26 4.34 10.69
C THR A 130 -6.31 4.36 9.49
N GLN A 131 -5.08 3.89 9.66
CA GLN A 131 -4.12 3.74 8.58
C GLN A 131 -4.59 2.70 7.54
N ALA A 132 -5.12 1.56 7.99
CA ALA A 132 -5.73 0.55 7.12
C ALA A 132 -6.92 1.13 6.32
N GLN A 133 -7.80 1.88 6.98
CA GLN A 133 -8.93 2.55 6.31
C GLN A 133 -8.46 3.58 5.26
N THR A 134 -7.41 4.34 5.58
CA THR A 134 -6.82 5.30 4.63
C THR A 134 -6.20 4.57 3.44
N ALA A 135 -5.51 3.46 3.68
CA ALA A 135 -4.96 2.61 2.61
C ALA A 135 -6.08 1.99 1.76
N GLN A 136 -7.20 1.59 2.36
CA GLN A 136 -8.38 1.10 1.63
C GLN A 136 -8.98 2.17 0.72
N ALA A 137 -9.10 3.42 1.19
CA ALA A 137 -9.60 4.51 0.37
C ALA A 137 -8.70 4.75 -0.85
N ARG A 138 -7.37 4.74 -0.64
CA ARG A 138 -6.39 4.82 -1.73
C ARG A 138 -6.47 3.62 -2.68
N GLU A 139 -6.65 2.41 -2.15
CA GLU A 139 -6.83 1.21 -2.96
C GLU A 139 -8.05 1.36 -3.89
N ASN A 140 -9.18 1.82 -3.36
CA ASN A 140 -10.40 2.00 -4.14
C ASN A 140 -10.23 3.04 -5.25
N GLN A 141 -9.51 4.12 -4.96
CA GLN A 141 -9.18 5.14 -5.96
C GLN A 141 -8.28 4.57 -7.06
N LEU A 142 -7.20 3.89 -6.69
CA LEU A 142 -6.30 3.25 -7.65
C LEU A 142 -7.01 2.20 -8.51
N VAL A 143 -7.95 1.44 -7.94
CA VAL A 143 -8.77 0.49 -8.70
C VAL A 143 -9.64 1.21 -9.74
N ALA A 144 -10.25 2.34 -9.38
CA ALA A 144 -11.03 3.15 -10.31
C ALA A 144 -10.16 3.74 -11.44
N ASP A 145 -8.96 4.22 -11.09
CA ASP A 145 -7.99 4.77 -12.05
C ASP A 145 -7.50 3.68 -13.00
N VAL A 146 -7.16 2.49 -12.49
CA VAL A 146 -6.78 1.32 -13.30
C VAL A 146 -7.90 0.92 -14.26
N ASN A 147 -9.16 0.91 -13.81
CA ASN A 147 -10.29 0.56 -14.69
C ASN A 147 -10.48 1.59 -15.81
N THR A 148 -10.37 2.88 -15.48
CA THR A 148 -10.46 3.99 -16.45
C THR A 148 -9.34 3.88 -17.49
N LEU A 149 -8.11 3.66 -17.01
CA LEU A 149 -6.94 3.56 -17.86
C LEU A 149 -6.92 2.26 -18.69
N LYS A 150 -7.49 1.17 -18.17
CA LYS A 150 -7.68 -0.07 -18.93
C LYS A 150 -8.63 0.15 -20.11
N ALA A 151 -9.74 0.88 -19.90
CA ALA A 151 -10.66 1.24 -20.98
C ALA A 151 -10.03 2.21 -22.00
N ALA A 152 -9.17 3.14 -21.56
CA ALA A 152 -8.39 3.98 -22.46
C ALA A 152 -7.34 3.17 -23.25
N SER A 153 -6.65 2.23 -22.59
CA SER A 153 -5.63 1.37 -23.19
C SER A 153 -6.23 0.42 -24.23
N ALA A 154 -7.42 -0.13 -23.99
CA ALA A 154 -8.13 -0.96 -24.97
C ALA A 154 -8.45 -0.18 -26.24
N ARG A 155 -9.02 1.03 -26.10
CA ARG A 155 -9.31 1.93 -27.23
C ARG A 155 -8.06 2.30 -28.01
N ALA A 156 -6.97 2.62 -27.30
CA ALA A 156 -5.70 2.92 -27.93
C ALA A 156 -5.07 1.69 -28.61
N GLY A 157 -5.26 0.49 -28.06
CA GLY A 157 -4.85 -0.76 -28.69
C GLY A 157 -5.57 -1.00 -30.02
N ASP A 158 -6.89 -0.80 -30.06
CA ASP A 158 -7.67 -0.91 -31.29
C ASP A 158 -7.19 0.12 -32.34
N GLN A 159 -6.98 1.37 -31.92
CA GLN A 159 -6.44 2.41 -32.78
C GLN A 159 -5.04 2.08 -33.31
N GLN A 160 -4.19 1.47 -32.48
CA GLN A 160 -2.84 1.05 -32.85
C GLN A 160 -2.89 -0.06 -33.91
N VAL A 161 -3.78 -1.05 -33.76
CA VAL A 161 -3.95 -2.14 -34.75
C VAL A 161 -4.39 -1.59 -36.11
N GLU A 162 -5.32 -0.63 -36.11
CA GLU A 162 -5.77 0.04 -37.35
C GLU A 162 -4.64 0.88 -37.96
N LEU A 163 -3.87 1.60 -37.15
CA LEU A 163 -2.69 2.33 -37.60
C LEU A 163 -1.65 1.40 -38.22
N ASP A 164 -1.38 0.24 -37.61
CA ASP A 164 -0.42 -0.75 -38.11
C ASP A 164 -0.92 -1.43 -39.40
N ALA A 165 -2.24 -1.59 -39.57
CA ALA A 165 -2.82 -2.03 -40.83
C ALA A 165 -2.60 -1.01 -41.95
N LEU A 166 -2.91 0.27 -41.70
CA LEU A 166 -2.70 1.36 -42.66
C LEU A 166 -1.21 1.53 -43.03
N GLN A 167 -0.31 1.38 -42.05
CA GLN A 167 1.14 1.43 -42.29
C GLN A 167 1.61 0.26 -43.16
N ARG A 168 1.11 -0.95 -42.93
CA ARG A 168 1.42 -2.11 -43.78
C ARG A 168 0.96 -1.90 -45.22
N GLU A 169 -0.24 -1.36 -45.42
CA GLU A 169 -0.76 -1.03 -46.75
C GLU A 169 0.11 0.04 -47.45
N ALA A 170 0.43 1.12 -46.74
CA ALA A 170 1.29 2.18 -47.28
C ALA A 170 2.69 1.66 -47.64
N THR A 171 3.25 0.79 -46.81
CA THR A 171 4.56 0.16 -47.06
C THR A 171 4.52 -0.75 -48.29
N ALA A 172 3.46 -1.56 -48.44
CA ALA A 172 3.29 -2.42 -49.61
C ALA A 172 3.14 -1.61 -50.91
N GLN A 173 2.36 -0.51 -50.89
CA GLN A 173 2.23 0.38 -52.05
C GLN A 173 3.55 1.05 -52.41
N ARG A 174 4.33 1.49 -51.42
CA ARG A 174 5.66 2.07 -51.63
C ARG A 174 6.61 1.07 -52.29
N GLN A 175 6.66 -0.17 -51.78
CA GLN A 175 7.48 -1.24 -52.35
C GLN A 175 7.07 -1.58 -53.79
N LEU A 176 5.76 -1.62 -54.07
CA LEU A 176 5.24 -1.86 -55.42
C LEU A 176 5.68 -0.75 -56.38
N LEU A 177 5.52 0.52 -55.99
CA LEU A 177 5.95 1.68 -56.78
C LEU A 177 7.46 1.65 -57.06
N GLU A 178 8.26 1.35 -56.04
CA GLU A 178 9.71 1.24 -56.16
C GLU A 178 10.12 0.10 -57.11
N SER A 179 9.42 -1.04 -57.05
CA SER A 179 9.65 -2.17 -57.97
C SER A 179 9.33 -1.80 -59.44
N TYR A 180 8.27 -1.03 -59.68
CA TYR A 180 7.95 -0.54 -61.02
C TYR A 180 9.01 0.44 -61.52
N LEU A 181 9.40 1.42 -60.70
CA LEU A 181 10.42 2.41 -61.07
C LEU A 181 11.79 1.75 -61.35
N THR A 182 12.13 0.69 -60.62
CA THR A 182 13.37 -0.07 -60.83
C THR A 182 13.32 -0.88 -62.12
N ARG A 183 12.16 -1.41 -62.51
CA ARG A 183 11.96 -2.16 -63.77
C ARG A 183 11.97 -1.28 -65.03
N TYR A 184 11.64 0.00 -64.91
CA TYR A 184 11.62 0.96 -66.02
C TYR A 184 12.90 1.80 -66.13
N ARG A 185 13.90 1.52 -65.30
CA ARG A 185 15.28 2.00 -65.46
C ARG A 185 16.11 0.96 -66.18
#